data_AF-A0A367J3U8-F1
#
_entry.id   AF-A0A367J3U8-F1
#
_cell.length_a   1.000
_cell.length_b   1.000
_cell.length_c   1.000
_cell.angle_alpha   90.00
_cell.angle_beta   90.00
_cell.angle_gamma   90.00
#
_symmetry.space_group_name_H-M   'P 1'
#
loop_
_entity.id
_entity.type
_entity.pdbx_description
1 polymer ?
#
loop_
_entity_poly.entity_id
_entity_poly.type
_entity_poly.pdbx_seq_one_letter_code
_entity_poly.pdbx_strand_id
1 'polypeptide(L)'
;TKEFGWKIYKKIGADISIQRMYRTVQFFVLALKIDIFIEFLVSVFYLIQFALKQGFHTWHLFLFIVITALMLPMLYFGRYAVASENPYQMMIFVFFQVCIVIQLVLIGIEAMQPGDYWYIWICFVILGGILAIVSAVLGLVCMTHFGKGLKPYIQRGENKEKVADNTQRNDQSWTIDEE
;
A
#
# COMPACT_ATOMS: atom_id res chain seq x y z
N THR A 1 34.98 30.66 -13.41
CA THR A 1 34.50 29.49 -14.21
C THR A 1 34.64 28.15 -13.51
N LYS A 2 35.62 27.92 -12.62
CA LYS A 2 35.75 26.65 -11.84
C LYS A 2 34.65 26.42 -10.78
N GLU A 3 34.05 27.49 -10.26
CA GLU A 3 32.97 27.46 -9.25
C GLU A 3 31.63 26.89 -9.78
N PHE A 4 31.39 27.02 -11.07
CA PHE A 4 30.14 26.59 -11.70
C PHE A 4 30.06 25.06 -11.82
N GLY A 5 31.19 24.41 -12.16
CA GLY A 5 31.29 22.95 -12.18
C GLY A 5 31.16 22.32 -10.79
N TRP A 6 31.68 22.99 -9.75
CA TRP A 6 31.54 22.53 -8.37
C TRP A 6 30.09 22.56 -7.87
N LYS A 7 29.33 23.61 -8.23
CA LYS A 7 27.88 23.69 -7.92
C LYS A 7 27.06 22.63 -8.65
N ILE A 8 27.43 22.28 -9.89
CA ILE A 8 26.74 21.25 -10.68
C ILE A 8 27.02 19.86 -10.11
N TYR A 9 28.27 19.53 -9.78
CA TYR A 9 28.63 18.23 -9.21
C TYR A 9 27.99 18.01 -7.82
N LYS A 10 27.91 19.07 -7.00
CA LYS A 10 27.23 19.03 -5.70
C LYS A 10 25.71 18.86 -5.83
N LYS A 11 25.12 19.37 -6.91
CA LYS A 11 23.68 19.22 -7.24
C LYS A 11 23.35 17.83 -7.79
N ILE A 12 24.31 17.18 -8.45
CA ILE A 12 24.19 15.78 -8.93
C ILE A 12 24.37 14.79 -7.76
N GLY A 13 25.29 15.07 -6.82
CA GLY A 13 25.60 14.22 -5.66
C GLY A 13 24.55 14.25 -4.53
N ALA A 14 23.81 15.35 -4.37
CA ALA A 14 22.74 15.47 -3.38
C ALA A 14 21.42 14.78 -3.81
N ASP A 15 21.29 14.36 -5.07
CA ASP A 15 20.05 13.82 -5.62
C ASP A 15 19.97 12.28 -5.54
N ILE A 16 21.08 11.57 -5.36
CA ILE A 16 21.05 10.10 -5.27
C ILE A 16 20.34 9.62 -3.99
N SER A 17 20.47 10.35 -2.89
CA SER A 17 19.77 10.04 -1.62
C SER A 17 18.26 10.24 -1.75
N ILE A 18 17.83 11.32 -2.40
CA ILE A 18 16.43 11.62 -2.68
C ILE A 18 15.83 10.60 -3.66
N GLN A 19 16.58 10.23 -4.72
CA GLN A 19 16.15 9.20 -5.67
C GLN A 19 16.00 7.81 -5.02
N ARG A 20 16.88 7.43 -4.08
CA ARG A 20 16.75 6.17 -3.32
C ARG A 20 15.50 6.18 -2.43
N MET A 21 15.26 7.29 -1.75
CA MET A 21 14.09 7.46 -0.90
C MET A 21 12.79 7.41 -1.73
N TYR A 22 12.74 8.11 -2.86
CA TYR A 22 11.60 8.09 -3.78
C TYR A 22 11.30 6.69 -4.31
N ARG A 23 12.35 5.95 -4.69
CA ARG A 23 12.22 4.56 -5.15
C ARG A 23 11.65 3.64 -4.07
N THR A 24 12.06 3.82 -2.82
CA THR A 24 11.53 3.06 -1.67
C THR A 24 10.04 3.33 -1.48
N VAL A 25 9.63 4.60 -1.54
CA VAL A 25 8.21 4.98 -1.46
C VAL A 25 7.42 4.45 -2.66
N GLN A 26 7.99 4.46 -3.86
CA GLN A 26 7.33 3.85 -5.03
C GLN A 26 7.14 2.34 -4.86
N PHE A 27 8.14 1.61 -4.38
CA PHE A 27 8.00 0.18 -4.07
C PHE A 27 6.95 -0.06 -2.99
N PHE A 28 6.91 0.77 -1.95
CA PHE A 28 5.88 0.70 -0.92
C PHE A 28 4.48 0.92 -1.48
N VAL A 29 4.26 1.98 -2.27
CA VAL A 29 2.96 2.25 -2.89
C VAL A 29 2.56 1.16 -3.89
N LEU A 30 3.53 0.57 -4.60
CA LEU A 30 3.29 -0.57 -5.48
C LEU A 30 2.89 -1.82 -4.68
N ALA A 31 3.59 -2.11 -3.59
CA ALA A 31 3.27 -3.21 -2.68
C ALA A 31 1.85 -3.04 -2.12
N LEU A 32 1.50 -1.84 -1.61
CA LEU A 32 0.14 -1.52 -1.17
C LEU A 32 -0.93 -1.76 -2.25
N LYS A 33 -0.65 -1.43 -3.51
CA LYS A 33 -1.60 -1.70 -4.61
C LYS A 33 -1.85 -3.20 -4.77
N ILE A 34 -0.81 -4.03 -4.69
CA ILE A 34 -0.93 -5.48 -4.81
C ILE A 34 -1.63 -6.05 -3.56
N ASP A 35 -1.29 -5.55 -2.37
CA ASP A 35 -1.89 -5.97 -1.10
C ASP A 35 -3.40 -5.74 -1.08
N ILE A 36 -3.87 -4.60 -1.60
CA ILE A 36 -5.31 -4.31 -1.71
C ILE A 36 -6.04 -5.44 -2.44
N PHE A 37 -5.45 -6.04 -3.48
CA PHE A 37 -6.09 -7.15 -4.19
C PHE A 37 -5.92 -8.47 -3.44
N ILE A 38 -4.70 -8.82 -3.03
CA ILE A 38 -4.41 -10.14 -2.46
C ILE A 38 -5.03 -10.30 -1.08
N GLU A 39 -4.81 -9.34 -0.16
CA GLU A 39 -5.35 -9.41 1.20
C GLU A 39 -6.88 -9.33 1.19
N PHE A 40 -7.48 -8.57 0.28
CA PHE A 40 -8.94 -8.43 0.17
C PHE A 40 -9.57 -9.70 -0.36
N LEU A 41 -9.01 -10.28 -1.43
CA LEU A 41 -9.47 -11.55 -1.97
C LEU A 41 -9.38 -12.64 -0.90
N VAL A 42 -8.23 -12.80 -0.24
CA VAL A 42 -8.05 -13.79 0.83
C VAL A 42 -9.03 -13.53 1.98
N SER A 43 -9.24 -12.28 2.39
CA SER A 43 -10.19 -11.98 3.47
C SER A 43 -11.63 -12.33 3.10
N VAL A 44 -12.08 -11.98 1.89
CA VAL A 44 -13.45 -12.25 1.40
C VAL A 44 -13.68 -13.76 1.22
N PHE A 45 -12.75 -14.47 0.59
CA PHE A 45 -12.86 -15.91 0.41
C PHE A 45 -12.89 -16.65 1.76
N TYR A 46 -12.05 -16.23 2.71
CA TYR A 46 -12.06 -16.80 4.05
C TYR A 46 -13.41 -16.54 4.76
N LEU A 47 -13.94 -15.32 4.67
CA LEU A 47 -15.23 -14.95 5.24
C LEU A 47 -16.36 -15.82 4.67
N ILE A 48 -16.39 -16.05 3.35
CA ILE A 48 -17.37 -16.94 2.71
C ILE A 48 -17.22 -18.38 3.23
N GLN A 49 -16.00 -18.93 3.25
CA GLN A 49 -15.77 -20.28 3.76
C GLN A 49 -16.17 -20.42 5.23
N PHE A 50 -15.83 -19.43 6.05
CA PHE A 50 -16.14 -19.42 7.48
C PHE A 50 -17.64 -19.33 7.72
N ALA A 51 -18.36 -18.48 6.98
CA ALA A 51 -19.82 -18.35 7.04
C ALA A 51 -20.53 -19.65 6.63
N LEU A 52 -20.02 -20.36 5.62
CA LEU A 52 -20.56 -21.66 5.19
C LEU A 52 -20.31 -22.77 6.22
N LYS A 53 -19.15 -22.79 6.89
CA LYS A 53 -18.79 -23.84 7.85
C LYS A 53 -19.42 -23.68 9.23
N GLN A 54 -19.44 -22.46 9.78
CA GLN A 54 -19.84 -22.24 11.19
C GLN A 54 -21.16 -21.45 11.35
N GLY A 55 -21.73 -20.91 10.26
CA GLY A 55 -22.92 -20.07 10.31
C GLY A 55 -22.68 -18.68 10.93
N PHE A 56 -23.68 -17.80 10.85
CA PHE A 56 -23.57 -16.39 11.24
C PHE A 56 -23.65 -16.10 12.75
N HIS A 57 -23.44 -17.09 13.62
CA HIS A 57 -23.71 -16.96 15.05
C HIS A 57 -22.48 -16.80 15.95
N THR A 58 -21.26 -16.82 15.40
CA THR A 58 -20.03 -16.72 16.20
C THR A 58 -19.51 -15.28 16.23
N TRP A 59 -19.19 -14.76 17.43
CA TRP A 59 -18.55 -13.44 17.64
C TRP A 59 -17.28 -13.24 16.77
N HIS A 60 -16.52 -14.31 16.52
CA HIS A 60 -15.35 -14.31 15.65
C HIS A 60 -15.67 -13.87 14.21
N LEU A 61 -16.84 -14.22 13.67
CA LEU A 61 -17.25 -13.83 12.32
C LEU A 61 -17.42 -12.31 12.23
N PHE A 62 -18.05 -11.71 13.24
CA PHE A 62 -18.21 -10.26 13.31
C PHE A 62 -16.85 -9.53 13.34
N LEU A 63 -15.90 -10.03 14.14
CA LEU A 63 -14.55 -9.49 14.17
C LEU A 63 -13.86 -9.58 12.79
N PHE A 64 -13.96 -10.71 12.10
CA PHE A 64 -13.36 -10.85 10.76
C PHE A 64 -14.00 -9.93 9.72
N ILE A 65 -15.33 -9.75 9.77
CA ILE A 65 -16.02 -8.77 8.92
C ILE A 65 -15.49 -7.36 9.18
N VAL A 66 -15.39 -6.97 10.46
CA VAL A 66 -14.91 -5.63 10.84
C VAL A 66 -13.48 -5.40 10.39
N ILE A 67 -12.59 -6.38 10.61
CA ILE A 67 -11.18 -6.29 10.16
C ILE A 67 -11.10 -6.18 8.64
N THR A 68 -11.86 -7.01 7.91
CA THR A 68 -11.90 -6.99 6.44
C THR A 68 -12.44 -5.66 5.91
N ALA A 69 -13.49 -5.11 6.52
CA ALA A 69 -14.05 -3.82 6.14
C ALA A 69 -13.08 -2.68 6.42
N LEU A 70 -12.34 -2.76 7.53
CA LEU A 70 -11.37 -1.74 7.93
C LEU A 70 -10.05 -1.84 7.16
N MET A 71 -9.74 -2.95 6.48
CA MET A 71 -8.48 -3.08 5.74
C MET A 71 -8.38 -2.01 4.64
N LEU A 72 -9.42 -1.81 3.82
CA LEU A 72 -9.38 -0.90 2.68
C LEU A 72 -9.08 0.56 3.09
N PRO A 73 -9.79 1.14 4.08
CA PRO A 73 -9.46 2.48 4.55
C PRO A 73 -8.07 2.55 5.19
N MET A 74 -7.61 1.49 5.85
CA MET A 74 -6.27 1.47 6.47
C MET A 74 -5.13 1.36 5.44
N LEU A 75 -5.30 0.62 4.34
CA LEU A 75 -4.32 0.58 3.24
C LEU A 75 -4.27 1.93 2.51
N TYR A 76 -5.43 2.59 2.32
CA TYR A 76 -5.46 3.97 1.82
C TYR A 76 -4.76 4.94 2.79
N PHE A 77 -5.01 4.78 4.08
CA PHE A 77 -4.35 5.54 5.14
C PHE A 77 -2.83 5.33 5.12
N GLY A 78 -2.33 4.13 4.84
CA GLY A 78 -0.89 3.87 4.66
C GLY A 78 -0.28 4.72 3.53
N ARG A 79 -1.01 4.89 2.43
CA ARG A 79 -0.62 5.77 1.33
C ARG A 79 -0.60 7.25 1.72
N TYR A 80 -1.54 7.65 2.57
CA TYR A 80 -1.58 9.01 3.13
C TYR A 80 -0.44 9.23 4.14
N ALA A 81 -0.17 8.25 5.01
CA ALA A 81 0.88 8.29 6.03
C ALA A 81 2.28 8.45 5.41
N VAL A 82 2.56 7.76 4.31
CA VAL A 82 3.83 7.95 3.59
C VAL A 82 3.93 9.33 2.91
N ALA A 83 2.80 9.91 2.50
CA ALA A 83 2.75 11.23 1.88
C ALA A 83 2.85 12.38 2.90
N SER A 84 2.36 12.18 4.12
CA SER A 84 2.42 13.16 5.19
C SER A 84 3.78 13.25 5.87
N GLU A 85 4.66 12.26 5.64
CA GLU A 85 5.95 12.06 6.35
C GLU A 85 5.80 12.02 7.88
N ASN A 86 4.60 11.75 8.41
CA ASN A 86 4.39 11.72 9.84
C ASN A 86 4.73 10.32 10.40
N PRO A 87 5.78 10.17 11.22
CA PRO A 87 6.18 8.88 11.76
C PRO A 87 5.09 8.26 12.64
N TYR A 88 4.26 9.06 13.30
CA TYR A 88 3.17 8.56 14.12
C TYR A 88 2.07 7.88 13.29
N GLN A 89 1.68 8.50 12.17
CA GLN A 89 0.68 7.92 11.25
C GLN A 89 1.21 6.63 10.61
N MET A 90 2.49 6.61 10.26
CA MET A 90 3.13 5.42 9.72
C MET A 90 3.21 4.28 10.73
N MET A 91 3.50 4.59 12.01
CA MET A 91 3.56 3.58 13.06
C MET A 91 2.19 2.95 13.35
N ILE A 92 1.11 3.74 13.32
CA ILE A 92 -0.27 3.22 13.40
C ILE A 92 -0.55 2.26 12.24
N PHE A 93 -0.18 2.65 11.02
CA PHE A 93 -0.34 1.80 9.84
C PHE A 93 0.44 0.49 9.97
N VAL A 94 1.71 0.54 10.35
CA VAL A 94 2.56 -0.66 10.52
C VAL A 94 1.99 -1.57 11.61
N PHE A 95 1.52 -1.01 12.73
CA PHE A 95 0.88 -1.81 13.78
C PHE A 95 -0.36 -2.55 13.27
N PHE A 96 -1.22 -1.87 12.51
CA PHE A 96 -2.39 -2.50 11.89
C PHE A 96 -1.98 -3.59 10.88
N GLN A 97 -0.94 -3.35 10.09
CA GLN A 97 -0.40 -4.33 9.14
C GLN A 97 0.10 -5.60 9.85
N VAL A 98 0.74 -5.48 11.02
CA VAL A 98 1.13 -6.64 11.84
C VAL A 98 -0.09 -7.43 12.32
N CYS A 99 -1.18 -6.76 12.70
CA CYS A 99 -2.43 -7.45 13.04
C CYS A 99 -3.00 -8.24 11.85
N ILE A 100 -2.94 -7.69 10.63
CA ILE A 100 -3.34 -8.40 9.40
C ILE A 100 -2.44 -9.62 9.16
N VAL A 101 -1.12 -9.49 9.33
CA VAL A 101 -0.19 -10.62 9.19
C VAL A 101 -0.57 -11.76 10.14
N ILE A 102 -0.81 -11.45 11.42
CA ILE A 102 -1.23 -12.45 12.41
C ILE A 102 -2.54 -13.11 11.97
N GLN A 103 -3.51 -12.32 11.53
CA GLN A 103 -4.79 -12.80 11.02
C GLN A 103 -4.62 -13.77 9.83
N LEU A 104 -3.79 -13.42 8.84
CA LEU A 104 -3.50 -14.25 7.67
C LEU A 104 -2.75 -15.54 8.04
N VAL A 105 -1.85 -15.49 9.03
CA VAL A 105 -1.16 -16.67 9.54
C VAL A 105 -2.15 -17.64 10.19
N LEU A 106 -3.09 -17.14 11.00
CA LEU A 106 -4.15 -17.97 11.58
C LEU A 106 -5.02 -18.61 10.49
N ILE A 107 -5.42 -17.82 9.49
CA ILE A 107 -6.16 -18.34 8.31
C ILE A 107 -5.35 -19.42 7.58
N GLY A 108 -4.04 -19.23 7.43
CA GLY A 108 -3.15 -20.21 6.81
C GLY A 108 -3.08 -21.53 7.57
N ILE A 109 -3.02 -21.49 8.91
CA ILE A 109 -3.02 -22.69 9.75
C ILE A 109 -4.34 -23.45 9.61
N GLU A 110 -5.47 -22.75 9.66
CA GLU A 110 -6.80 -23.36 9.47
C GLU A 110 -6.97 -23.94 8.05
N ALA A 111 -6.44 -23.26 7.03
CA ALA A 111 -6.47 -23.73 5.66
C ALA A 111 -5.61 -25.00 5.43
N MET A 112 -4.62 -25.25 6.29
CA MET A 112 -3.76 -26.44 6.24
C MET A 112 -4.31 -27.63 7.04
N GLN A 113 -5.44 -27.49 7.73
CA GLN A 113 -6.03 -28.60 8.47
C GLN A 113 -6.45 -29.76 7.55
N PRO A 114 -6.24 -31.03 7.97
CA PRO A 114 -6.58 -32.19 7.15
C PRO A 114 -8.10 -32.28 6.95
N GLY A 115 -8.57 -32.16 5.70
CA GLY A 115 -9.99 -32.34 5.39
C GLY A 115 -10.38 -31.96 3.96
N ASP A 116 -9.77 -30.93 3.37
CA ASP A 116 -10.02 -30.53 1.98
C ASP A 116 -8.85 -29.68 1.44
N TYR A 117 -7.89 -30.30 0.76
CA TYR A 117 -6.67 -29.62 0.31
C TYR A 117 -6.90 -28.82 -0.96
N TRP A 118 -7.48 -27.64 -0.82
CA TRP A 118 -7.46 -26.67 -1.92
C TRP A 118 -6.09 -25.97 -1.96
N TYR A 119 -5.10 -26.63 -2.57
CA TYR A 119 -3.71 -26.15 -2.60
C TYR A 119 -3.56 -24.74 -3.20
N ILE A 120 -4.38 -24.40 -4.20
CA ILE A 120 -4.40 -23.06 -4.81
C ILE A 120 -4.74 -22.00 -3.75
N TRP A 121 -5.76 -22.28 -2.92
CA TRP A 121 -6.16 -21.39 -1.84
C TRP A 121 -5.04 -21.18 -0.82
N ILE A 122 -4.39 -22.26 -0.38
CA ILE A 122 -3.27 -22.20 0.57
C ILE A 122 -2.12 -21.36 -0.01
N CYS A 123 -1.78 -21.55 -1.28
CA CYS A 123 -0.76 -20.75 -1.95
C CYS A 123 -1.10 -19.25 -1.96
N PHE A 124 -2.37 -18.89 -2.19
CA PHE A 124 -2.80 -17.49 -2.13
C PHE A 124 -2.68 -16.90 -0.73
N VAL A 125 -3.05 -17.65 0.32
CA VAL A 125 -2.92 -17.20 1.71
C VAL A 125 -1.44 -16.98 2.08
N ILE A 126 -0.56 -17.91 1.71
CA ILE A 126 0.89 -17.79 1.95
C ILE A 126 1.47 -16.58 1.20
N LEU A 127 1.10 -16.42 -0.08
CA LEU A 127 1.55 -15.28 -0.89
C LEU A 127 1.09 -13.94 -0.26
N GLY A 128 -0.16 -13.87 0.18
CA GLY A 128 -0.70 -12.70 0.89
C GLY A 128 0.06 -12.41 2.19
N GLY A 129 0.37 -13.44 2.98
CA GLY A 129 1.17 -13.28 4.19
C GLY A 129 2.58 -12.75 3.92
N ILE A 130 3.25 -13.25 2.87
CA ILE A 130 4.58 -12.76 2.47
C ILE A 130 4.51 -11.29 2.04
N LEU A 131 3.53 -10.94 1.21
CA LEU A 131 3.35 -9.56 0.74
C LEU A 131 3.04 -8.60 1.91
N ALA A 132 2.19 -9.01 2.84
CA ALA A 132 1.88 -8.22 4.03
C ALA A 132 3.12 -7.96 4.90
N ILE A 133 4.01 -8.94 5.05
CA ILE A 133 5.31 -8.78 5.75
C ILE A 133 6.21 -7.81 4.98
N VAL A 134 6.32 -7.97 3.65
CA VAL A 134 7.11 -7.07 2.80
C VAL A 134 6.63 -5.63 2.94
N SER A 135 5.33 -5.39 2.94
CA SER A 135 4.75 -4.05 3.11
C SER A 135 4.98 -3.46 4.49
N ALA A 136 4.92 -4.27 5.56
CA ALA A 136 5.28 -3.83 6.90
C ALA A 136 6.77 -3.42 6.98
N VAL A 137 7.67 -4.22 6.40
CA VAL A 137 9.11 -3.91 6.36
C VAL A 137 9.39 -2.66 5.53
N LEU A 138 8.82 -2.56 4.34
CA LEU A 138 8.93 -1.36 3.50
C LEU A 138 8.40 -0.13 4.24
N GLY A 139 7.33 -0.28 5.02
CA GLY A 139 6.79 0.79 5.84
C GLY A 139 7.75 1.28 6.93
N LEU A 140 8.42 0.36 7.63
CA LEU A 140 9.48 0.67 8.60
C LEU A 140 10.68 1.34 7.92
N VAL A 141 11.09 0.85 6.75
CA VAL A 141 12.19 1.45 5.98
C VAL A 141 11.82 2.86 5.53
N CYS A 142 10.58 3.11 5.08
CA CYS A 142 10.10 4.46 4.78
C CYS A 142 10.20 5.37 6.00
N MET A 143 9.81 4.88 7.20
CA MET A 143 9.86 5.67 8.44
C MET A 143 11.27 6.15 8.80
N THR A 144 12.29 5.31 8.60
CA THR A 144 13.70 5.68 8.89
C THR A 144 14.25 6.76 7.95
N HIS A 145 13.55 7.07 6.85
CA HIS A 145 13.96 8.07 5.87
C HIS A 145 13.15 9.38 5.94
N PHE A 146 12.15 9.48 6.83
CA PHE A 146 11.31 10.68 6.98
C PHE A 146 12.10 11.91 7.45
N GLY A 147 11.69 13.11 7.01
CA GLY A 147 12.33 14.38 7.40
C GLY A 147 13.47 14.86 6.49
N LYS A 148 13.75 14.14 5.39
CA LYS A 148 14.79 14.52 4.40
C LYS A 148 14.27 15.32 3.20
N GLY A 149 13.01 15.81 3.25
CA GLY A 149 12.45 16.71 2.23
C GLY A 149 11.83 16.01 1.02
N LEU A 150 11.13 14.89 1.23
CA LEU A 150 10.51 14.08 0.18
C LEU A 150 9.15 14.62 -0.30
N LYS A 151 8.49 15.43 0.54
CA LYS A 151 7.20 16.08 0.32
C LYS A 151 7.03 16.72 -1.07
N PRO A 152 7.95 17.57 -1.56
CA PRO A 152 7.82 18.16 -2.90
C PRO A 152 7.93 17.14 -4.05
N TYR A 153 8.57 15.99 -3.85
CA TYR A 153 8.74 14.96 -4.89
C TYR A 153 7.54 14.02 -4.99
N ILE A 154 6.90 13.69 -3.86
CA ILE A 154 5.67 12.88 -3.84
C ILE A 154 4.49 13.71 -4.39
N GLN A 155 4.33 14.96 -3.94
CA GLN A 155 3.25 15.85 -4.41
C GLN A 155 3.40 16.23 -5.89
N ARG A 156 4.62 16.22 -6.45
CA ARG A 156 4.85 16.52 -7.88
C ARG A 156 4.31 15.44 -8.82
N GLY A 157 4.15 14.20 -8.36
CA GLY A 157 3.44 13.16 -9.12
C GLY A 157 1.96 13.50 -9.27
N GLU A 158 1.31 13.86 -8.15
CA GLU A 158 -0.11 14.25 -8.12
C GLU A 158 -0.38 15.55 -8.90
N ASN A 159 0.56 16.51 -8.86
CA ASN A 159 0.44 17.76 -9.60
C ASN A 159 0.65 17.57 -11.11
N LYS A 160 1.46 16.61 -11.55
CA LYS A 160 1.57 16.26 -12.98
C LYS A 160 0.27 15.64 -13.52
N GLU A 161 -0.38 14.80 -12.73
CA GLU A 161 -1.66 14.19 -13.07
C GLU A 161 -2.77 15.25 -13.19
N LYS A 162 -2.84 16.18 -12.22
CA LYS A 162 -3.79 17.32 -12.26
C LYS A 162 -3.53 18.29 -13.42
N VAL A 163 -2.26 18.53 -13.78
CA VAL A 163 -1.90 19.37 -14.93
C VAL A 163 -2.25 18.68 -16.25
N ALA A 164 -1.99 17.37 -16.38
CA ALA A 164 -2.36 16.61 -17.57
C ALA A 164 -3.88 16.54 -17.78
N ASP A 165 -4.66 16.31 -16.72
CA ASP A 165 -6.12 16.29 -16.74
C ASP A 165 -6.71 17.67 -17.11
N ASN A 166 -6.20 18.75 -16.50
CA ASN A 166 -6.62 20.12 -16.87
C ASN A 166 -6.27 20.48 -18.32
N THR A 167 -5.14 20.00 -18.86
CA THR A 167 -4.79 20.21 -20.27
C THR A 167 -5.77 19.46 -21.19
N GLN A 168 -6.09 18.20 -20.90
CA GLN A 168 -7.05 17.43 -21.71
C GLN A 168 -8.48 17.98 -21.64
N ARG A 169 -8.91 18.45 -20.47
CA ARG A 169 -10.23 19.07 -20.29
C ARG A 169 -10.33 20.42 -20.97
N ASN A 170 -9.25 21.21 -20.99
CA ASN A 170 -9.20 22.42 -21.82
C ASN A 170 -9.28 22.04 -23.30
N ASP A 171 -8.51 21.08 -23.80
CA ASP A 171 -8.56 20.72 -25.22
C ASP A 171 -9.97 20.27 -25.67
N GLN A 172 -10.73 19.57 -24.82
CA GLN A 172 -12.13 19.18 -25.13
C GLN A 172 -13.13 20.34 -25.08
N SER A 173 -12.87 21.35 -24.24
CA SER A 173 -13.70 22.56 -24.15
C SER A 173 -13.60 23.45 -25.39
N TRP A 174 -12.58 23.26 -26.23
CA TRP A 174 -12.34 24.07 -27.43
C TRP A 174 -12.89 23.44 -28.72
N THR A 175 -13.47 22.24 -28.66
CA THR A 175 -14.00 21.50 -29.83
C THR A 175 -15.52 21.54 -30.01
N ILE A 176 -16.21 22.48 -29.37
CA ILE A 176 -17.64 22.72 -29.63
C ILE A 176 -17.74 24.12 -30.22
N ASP A 177 -17.86 24.18 -31.55
CA ASP A 177 -18.55 25.19 -32.37
C ASP A 177 -17.96 25.13 -33.80
N GLU A 178 -18.19 24.01 -34.49
CA GLU A 178 -18.17 24.01 -35.97
C GLU A 178 -19.55 23.52 -36.42
N GLU A 179 -20.27 24.44 -37.09
CA GLU A 179 -21.61 24.33 -37.68
C GLU A 179 -21.79 23.15 -38.65
#